data_AF-A0A498SJ30-F1
#
_entry.id   AF-A0A498SJ30-F1
#
_cell.length_a   1.000
_cell.length_b   1.000
_cell.length_c   1.000
_cell.angle_alpha   90.00
_cell.angle_beta   90.00
_cell.angle_gamma   90.00
#
_symmetry.space_group_name_H-M   'P 1'
#
loop_
_entity.id
_entity.type
_entity.pdbx_description
1 polymer ?
#
loop_
_entity_poly.entity_id
_entity_poly.type
_entity_poly.pdbx_seq_one_letter_code
_entity_poly.pdbx_strand_id
1 'polypeptide(L)'
;MMLQKDAYLHVRYNLGSRDHDVAFLDALLNDDKHHAVIIYRQEANLTLYIDNRQPIYYSPLGDNLELVTLNMQWRVTIGASFNLLHRTKRRKRERIYDSYNGFISGVNFNGLMILDMLAQGLF
;
A
#
# COMPACT_ATOMS: atom_id res chain seq x y z
N MET A 1 1.18 1.45 -3.11
CA MET A 1 -0.26 1.16 -2.97
C MET A 1 -0.41 -0.11 -2.14
N MET A 2 -1.29 -0.07 -1.14
CA MET A 2 -1.59 -1.20 -0.27
C MET A 2 -3.01 -1.67 -0.56
N LEU A 3 -3.20 -2.96 -0.76
CA LEU A 3 -4.49 -3.55 -1.09
C LEU A 3 -4.64 -4.90 -0.39
N GLN A 4 -5.88 -5.25 -0.07
CA GLN A 4 -6.23 -6.61 0.26
C GLN A 4 -6.70 -7.30 -1.02
N LYS A 5 -6.01 -8.36 -1.44
CA LYS A 5 -6.39 -9.20 -2.59
C LYS A 5 -6.50 -10.64 -2.11
N ASP A 6 -7.62 -11.28 -2.44
CA ASP A 6 -7.92 -12.65 -1.99
C ASP A 6 -7.73 -12.83 -0.47
N ALA A 7 -8.09 -11.79 0.29
CA ALA A 7 -7.92 -11.66 1.75
C ALA A 7 -6.48 -11.49 2.29
N TYR A 8 -5.46 -11.53 1.42
CA TYR A 8 -4.06 -11.30 1.77
C TYR A 8 -3.64 -9.86 1.55
N LEU A 9 -2.59 -9.44 2.26
CA LEU A 9 -2.03 -8.11 2.11
C LEU A 9 -1.05 -8.05 0.94
N HIS A 10 -1.25 -7.09 0.05
CA HIS A 10 -0.35 -6.78 -1.04
C HIS A 10 0.13 -5.33 -0.98
N VAL A 11 1.43 -5.15 -1.20
CA VAL A 11 2.07 -3.86 -1.35
C VAL A 11 2.70 -3.80 -2.73
N ARG A 12 2.32 -2.80 -3.51
CA ARG A 12 2.90 -2.53 -4.83
C ARG A 12 3.49 -1.14 -4.91
N TYR A 13 4.66 -1.00 -5.50
CA TYR A 13 5.28 0.29 -5.77
C TYR A 13 6.09 0.27 -7.07
N ASN A 14 6.35 1.46 -7.61
CA ASN A 14 7.12 1.67 -8.82
C ASN A 14 7.95 2.95 -8.65
N LEU A 15 9.24 2.87 -8.94
CA LEU A 15 10.21 3.96 -8.78
C LEU A 15 10.66 4.54 -10.14
N GLY A 16 10.01 4.11 -11.23
CA GLY A 16 10.24 4.57 -12.61
C GLY A 16 10.80 3.50 -13.55
N SER A 17 11.28 2.36 -13.01
CA SER A 17 11.83 1.25 -13.80
C SER A 17 10.78 0.17 -14.08
N ARG A 18 10.25 -0.45 -13.03
CA ARG A 18 9.25 -1.52 -13.09
C ARG A 18 8.39 -1.54 -11.84
N ASP A 19 7.32 -2.32 -11.89
CA ASP A 19 6.51 -2.60 -10.72
C ASP A 19 7.21 -3.62 -9.81
N HIS A 20 7.10 -3.37 -8.51
CA HIS A 20 7.49 -4.28 -7.44
C HIS A 20 6.23 -4.67 -6.69
N ASP A 21 5.99 -5.98 -6.56
CA ASP A 21 4.85 -6.55 -5.87
C ASP A 21 5.35 -7.42 -4.71
N VAL A 22 4.91 -7.08 -3.49
CA VAL A 22 5.23 -7.81 -2.26
C VAL A 22 3.92 -8.27 -1.64
N ALA A 23 3.81 -9.56 -1.37
CA ALA A 23 2.61 -10.16 -0.78
C ALA A 23 2.94 -10.78 0.57
N PHE A 24 2.07 -10.57 1.55
CA PHE A 24 2.05 -11.31 2.79
C PHE A 24 0.98 -12.39 2.70
N LEU A 25 1.41 -13.65 2.70
CA LEU A 25 0.54 -14.82 2.47
C LEU A 25 0.39 -15.70 3.71
N ASP A 26 1.06 -15.38 4.82
CA ASP A 26 1.12 -16.24 6.00
C ASP A 26 -0.15 -16.17 6.86
N ALA A 27 -0.98 -15.13 6.69
CA ALA A 27 -2.27 -15.03 7.36
C ALA A 27 -3.30 -14.22 6.55
N LEU A 28 -4.55 -14.60 6.72
CA LEU A 28 -5.71 -13.83 6.27
C LEU A 28 -5.92 -12.65 7.23
N LEU A 29 -6.14 -11.46 6.68
CA LEU A 29 -6.33 -10.22 7.47
C LEU A 29 -7.78 -9.67 7.42
N ASN A 30 -8.70 -10.41 6.81
CA ASN A 30 -10.14 -10.09 6.78
C ASN A 30 -10.91 -10.81 7.90
N ASP A 31 -10.32 -10.94 9.10
CA ASP A 31 -10.91 -11.69 10.20
C ASP A 31 -11.68 -10.80 11.21
N ASP A 32 -12.07 -9.59 10.78
CA ASP A 32 -12.73 -8.53 11.57
C ASP A 32 -11.95 -8.10 12.82
N LYS A 33 -10.64 -8.35 12.87
CA LYS A 33 -9.76 -7.85 13.94
C LYS A 33 -8.91 -6.68 13.46
N HIS A 34 -8.45 -5.91 14.44
CA HIS A 34 -7.50 -4.84 14.20
C HIS A 34 -6.12 -5.42 13.88
N HIS A 35 -5.55 -5.00 12.75
CA HIS A 35 -4.19 -5.33 12.34
C HIS A 35 -3.35 -4.06 12.19
N ALA A 36 -2.12 -4.08 12.71
CA ALA A 36 -1.14 -3.02 12.51
C ALA A 36 -0.19 -3.40 11.37
N VAL A 37 -0.01 -2.49 10.42
CA VAL A 37 0.88 -2.70 9.26
C VAL A 37 1.89 -1.57 9.20
N ILE A 38 3.17 -1.92 9.12
CA ILE A 38 4.27 -0.96 8.93
C ILE A 38 5.02 -1.35 7.65
N ILE A 39 5.13 -0.38 6.75
CA ILE A 39 5.91 -0.52 5.52
C ILE A 39 7.09 0.43 5.63
N TYR A 40 8.30 -0.12 5.62
CA TYR A 40 9.54 0.64 5.56
C TYR A 40 10.21 0.38 4.22
N ARG A 41 10.39 1.43 3.41
CA ARG A 41 11.10 1.32 2.12
C ARG A 41 12.38 2.13 2.19
N GLN A 42 13.50 1.48 1.91
CA GLN A 42 14.79 2.12 1.73
C GLN A 42 15.27 1.79 0.32
N GLU A 43 15.38 2.81 -0.52
CA GLU A 43 15.66 2.64 -1.96
C GLU A 43 14.67 1.64 -2.60
N ALA A 44 15.16 0.68 -3.38
CA ALA A 44 14.30 -0.34 -3.97
C ALA A 44 13.91 -1.45 -2.99
N ASN A 45 14.49 -1.51 -1.79
CA ASN A 45 14.18 -2.53 -0.78
C ASN A 45 12.95 -2.15 0.04
N LEU A 46 12.21 -3.16 0.48
CA LEU A 46 11.03 -3.01 1.31
C LEU A 46 11.04 -4.02 2.46
N THR A 47 10.74 -3.53 3.67
CA THR A 47 10.43 -4.37 4.83
C THR A 47 8.98 -4.14 5.22
N LEU A 48 8.25 -5.23 5.42
CA LEU A 48 6.84 -5.24 5.80
C LEU A 48 6.68 -5.92 7.16
N TYR A 49 6.13 -5.20 8.13
CA TYR A 49 5.76 -5.72 9.44
C TYR A 49 4.25 -5.77 9.57
N ILE A 50 3.73 -6.88 10.12
CA ILE A 50 2.30 -7.07 10.36
C ILE A 50 2.10 -7.66 11.76
N ASP A 51 1.46 -6.88 12.63
CA ASP A 51 1.32 -7.17 14.06
C ASP A 51 2.68 -7.61 14.68
N ASN A 52 2.69 -8.75 15.38
CA ASN A 52 3.87 -9.33 16.04
C ASN A 52 4.49 -10.49 15.23
N ARG A 53 4.24 -10.56 13.92
CA ARG A 53 4.75 -11.64 13.06
C ARG A 53 6.19 -11.37 12.59
N GLN A 54 6.81 -12.39 12.01
CA GLN A 54 8.12 -12.22 11.37
C GLN A 54 8.02 -11.22 10.21
N PRO A 55 8.98 -10.28 10.08
CA PRO A 55 8.96 -9.31 9.00
C PRO A 55 9.21 -9.96 7.64
N ILE A 56 8.54 -9.46 6.61
CA ILE A 56 8.86 -9.81 5.22
C ILE A 56 9.91 -8.82 4.70
N TYR A 57 10.98 -9.37 4.13
CA TYR A 57 12.03 -8.61 3.46
C TYR A 57 11.95 -8.84 1.96
N TYR A 58 11.87 -7.74 1.22
CA TYR A 58 11.92 -7.73 -0.22
C TYR A 58 13.14 -6.94 -0.68
N SER A 59 14.04 -7.66 -1.36
CA SER A 59 15.13 -7.07 -2.12
C SER A 59 15.00 -7.52 -3.58
N PRO A 60 14.76 -6.58 -4.50
CA PRO A 60 14.69 -6.91 -5.91
C PRO A 60 16.01 -7.50 -6.42
N LEU A 61 15.92 -8.56 -7.21
CA LEU A 61 17.06 -9.14 -7.92
C LEU A 61 17.24 -8.37 -9.24
N GLY A 62 18.31 -7.58 -9.37
CA GLY A 62 18.54 -6.77 -10.56
C GLY A 62 19.84 -5.98 -10.53
N ASP A 63 20.30 -5.58 -11.72
CA ASP A 63 21.51 -4.80 -11.96
C ASP A 63 21.45 -3.41 -11.31
N ASN A 64 22.60 -2.73 -11.17
CA ASN A 64 22.78 -1.40 -10.55
C ASN A 64 21.96 -0.24 -11.19
N LEU A 65 21.02 -0.53 -12.11
CA LEU A 65 20.17 0.42 -12.82
C LEU A 65 18.81 0.68 -12.14
N GLU A 66 18.53 0.07 -10.99
CA GLU A 66 17.26 0.33 -10.30
C GLU A 66 17.16 1.78 -9.81
N LEU A 67 16.07 2.44 -10.19
CA LEU A 67 15.74 3.77 -9.67
C LEU A 67 15.29 3.63 -8.22
N VAL A 68 15.82 4.51 -7.37
CA VAL A 68 15.64 4.42 -5.90
C VAL A 68 14.69 5.48 -5.33
N THR A 69 14.39 6.52 -6.11
CA THR A 69 13.62 7.69 -5.65
C THR A 69 12.15 7.60 -6.07
N LEU A 70 11.24 7.91 -5.13
CA LEU A 70 9.83 8.11 -5.42
C LEU A 70 9.57 9.61 -5.57
N ASN A 71 9.69 10.11 -6.79
CA ASN A 71 9.66 11.54 -7.09
C ASN A 71 8.24 12.10 -7.19
N MET A 72 8.12 13.41 -6.90
CA MET A 72 6.91 14.21 -7.11
C MET A 72 5.63 13.59 -6.49
N GLN A 73 5.70 13.16 -5.24
CA GLN A 73 4.52 12.68 -4.50
C GLN A 73 3.56 13.86 -4.26
N TRP A 74 2.36 13.80 -4.84
CA TRP A 74 1.40 14.92 -4.81
C TRP A 74 0.01 14.54 -4.28
N ARG A 75 -0.26 13.24 -4.08
CA ARG A 75 -1.55 12.75 -3.58
C ARG A 75 -1.36 11.50 -2.73
N VAL A 76 -1.98 11.50 -1.56
CA VAL A 76 -2.24 10.30 -0.76
C VAL A 76 -3.74 9.98 -0.87
N THR A 77 -4.08 8.72 -1.03
CA THR A 77 -5.47 8.25 -1.11
C THR A 77 -5.64 7.09 -0.17
N ILE A 78 -6.73 7.13 0.60
CA ILE A 78 -7.10 6.12 1.57
C ILE A 78 -8.52 5.67 1.23
N GLY A 79 -8.80 4.37 1.36
CA GLY A 79 -10.15 3.81 1.24
C GLY A 79 -10.56 3.34 -0.17
N ALA A 80 -9.75 3.54 -1.20
CA ALA A 80 -10.04 3.07 -2.54
C ALA A 80 -8.81 2.99 -3.44
N SER A 81 -8.89 2.15 -4.48
CA SER A 81 -8.02 2.21 -5.63
C SER A 81 -8.58 3.11 -6.72
N PHE A 82 -7.72 3.91 -7.35
CA PHE A 82 -8.03 4.58 -8.62
C PHE A 82 -7.49 3.83 -9.83
N ASN A 83 -6.69 2.78 -9.60
CA ASN A 83 -6.10 1.97 -10.66
C ASN A 83 -6.89 0.67 -10.86
N LEU A 84 -7.23 0.37 -12.12
CA LEU A 84 -7.86 -0.87 -12.56
C LEU A 84 -6.87 -2.04 -12.39
N LEU A 85 -6.73 -2.60 -11.19
CA LEU A 85 -5.92 -3.80 -10.99
C LEU A 85 -6.76 -5.06 -10.78
N HIS A 86 -8.03 -4.94 -10.39
CA HIS A 86 -8.94 -6.10 -10.20
C HIS A 86 -10.01 -6.29 -11.28
N ARG A 87 -10.09 -5.44 -12.31
CA ARG A 87 -11.12 -5.55 -13.35
C ARG A 87 -10.56 -5.47 -14.76
N THR A 88 -10.70 -6.55 -15.51
CA THR A 88 -10.36 -6.66 -16.94
C THR A 88 -11.24 -5.81 -17.86
N LYS A 89 -12.36 -5.26 -17.36
CA LYS A 89 -13.30 -4.43 -18.14
C LYS A 89 -13.59 -3.10 -17.45
N ARG A 90 -13.20 -2.01 -18.11
CA ARG A 90 -13.54 -0.63 -17.76
C ARG A 90 -15.04 -0.42 -18.01
N ARG A 91 -15.87 -0.45 -16.97
CA ARG A 91 -17.21 0.14 -17.08
C ARG A 91 -17.03 1.65 -17.07
N LYS A 92 -17.33 2.32 -18.19
CA LYS A 92 -17.18 3.78 -18.43
C LYS A 92 -17.79 4.70 -17.35
N ARG A 93 -18.53 4.18 -16.36
CA ARG A 93 -19.22 4.93 -15.30
C ARG A 93 -18.66 4.74 -13.88
N GLU A 94 -17.75 3.80 -13.64
CA GLU A 94 -17.19 3.60 -12.29
C GLU A 94 -15.93 4.46 -12.11
N ARG A 95 -15.95 5.36 -11.11
CA ARG A 95 -14.82 6.26 -10.77
C ARG A 95 -13.94 5.72 -9.63
N ILE A 96 -14.40 4.70 -8.92
CA ILE A 96 -13.74 4.08 -7.76
C ILE A 96 -13.64 2.58 -8.06
N TYR A 97 -12.43 2.03 -7.94
CA TYR A 97 -12.17 0.60 -8.01
C TYR A 97 -11.71 0.11 -6.63
N ASP A 98 -11.98 -1.14 -6.29
CA ASP A 98 -11.49 -1.79 -5.06
C ASP A 98 -11.70 -0.93 -3.80
N SER A 99 -12.95 -0.50 -3.58
CA SER A 99 -13.32 0.26 -2.38
C SER A 99 -13.06 -0.56 -1.12
N TYR A 100 -12.40 0.04 -0.16
CA TYR A 100 -12.21 -0.54 1.16
C TYR A 100 -13.48 -0.37 1.99
N ASN A 101 -13.91 -1.44 2.66
CA ASN A 101 -14.99 -1.41 3.64
C ASN A 101 -14.44 -1.96 4.96
N GLY A 102 -14.44 -1.12 6.00
CA GLY A 102 -13.85 -1.43 7.30
C GLY A 102 -13.41 -0.17 8.03
N PHE A 103 -12.56 -0.33 9.03
CA PHE A 103 -12.01 0.76 9.82
C PHE A 103 -10.52 0.95 9.55
N ILE A 104 -10.11 2.19 9.27
CA ILE A 104 -8.71 2.58 9.14
C ILE A 104 -8.42 3.63 10.21
N SER A 105 -7.33 3.46 10.95
CA SER A 105 -6.90 4.38 12.00
C SER A 105 -5.38 4.60 11.92
N GLY A 106 -4.88 5.68 12.52
CA GLY A 106 -3.44 5.90 12.75
C GLY A 106 -2.57 5.95 11.50
N VAL A 107 -3.08 6.45 10.37
CA VAL A 107 -2.31 6.46 9.10
C VAL A 107 -1.19 7.50 9.15
N ASN A 108 0.04 7.03 9.30
CA ASN A 108 1.25 7.82 9.16
C ASN A 108 1.88 7.59 7.79
N PHE A 109 2.14 8.67 7.04
CA PHE A 109 2.89 8.63 5.79
C PHE A 109 4.03 9.64 5.83
N ASN A 110 5.28 9.16 5.91
CA ASN A 110 6.49 9.99 5.97
C ASN A 110 6.42 11.09 7.06
N GLY A 111 5.88 10.77 8.23
CA GLY A 111 5.73 11.70 9.36
C GLY A 111 4.42 12.50 9.37
N LEU A 112 3.61 12.42 8.31
CA LEU A 112 2.30 13.05 8.26
C LEU A 112 1.23 12.11 8.83
N MET A 113 0.56 12.53 9.90
CA MET A 113 -0.57 11.81 10.49
C MET A 113 -1.85 12.13 9.70
N ILE A 114 -2.05 11.47 8.57
CA ILE A 114 -3.03 11.84 7.54
C ILE A 114 -4.46 11.93 8.08
N LEU A 115 -4.90 10.95 8.88
CA LEU A 115 -6.27 10.96 9.42
C LEU A 115 -6.45 12.02 10.52
N ASP A 116 -5.40 12.29 11.31
CA ASP A 116 -5.46 13.32 12.36
C ASP A 116 -5.47 14.72 11.73
N MET A 117 -4.65 14.94 10.69
CA MET A 117 -4.66 16.16 9.90
C MET A 117 -6.03 16.40 9.25
N LEU A 118 -6.70 15.34 8.78
CA LEU A 118 -8.04 15.43 8.22
C LEU A 118 -9.06 15.83 9.29
N ALA A 119 -9.00 15.19 10.46
CA ALA A 119 -9.89 15.52 11.59
C ALA A 119 -9.70 16.97 12.08
N GLN A 120 -8.51 17.54 11.90
CA GLN A 120 -8.18 18.92 12.26
C GLN A 120 -8.43 19.93 11.13
N GLY A 121 -8.82 19.49 9.92
CA GLY A 121 -9.07 20.37 8.79
C GLY A 121 -7.81 20.99 8.17
N LEU A 122 -6.69 20.27 8.18
CA LEU A 122 -5.39 20.74 7.65
C LEU A 122 -5.17 20.42 6.16
N PHE A 123 -6.25 20.24 5.38
CA PHE A 123 -6.23 19.97 3.94
C PHE A 123 -7.16 20.90 3.15
#